data_AF-A0A7G1KEV4-F1
#
_entry.id   AF-A0A7G1KEV4-F1
#
_cell.length_a   1.000
_cell.length_b   1.000
_cell.length_c   1.000
_cell.angle_alpha   90.00
_cell.angle_beta   90.00
_cell.angle_gamma   90.00
#
_symmetry.space_group_name_H-M   'P 1'
#
loop_
_entity.id
_entity.type
_entity.pdbx_description
1 polymer ?
#
loop_
_entity_poly.entity_id
_entity_poly.type
_entity_poly.pdbx_seq_one_letter_code
_entity_poly.pdbx_strand_id
1 'polypeptide(L)'
;MNASRVTDHAPGGELRIIPVTGLPEFRPGDDLAEHLAAQAPWLRDGDVLVVTSKIVAKVEGRVVAAPLDPEERDTLRRKLVREEAVRVLAQKGRTLITENKLGIVQAASGIDGSNVEQGELVLLPTDPDGSAKALRAALAARLGVDVAVVITDTMGRAWRIGQTDAAIGAAGLRVVHDYAGAIDGQGNELHVTQVAVADELAAAADLVKGKLGGVPVAVVRGWTTSDDGSTAAALVRRGDEDLFWLGSAEALERGRAEAVLLRRSVRQFSDTPVDPELIRSAVGVALTAPAPHHTRPVRFVWLRRDGVRERLLTAMADKWRADLTADGLPPDRVERRIARGRILFDAPEVIIPFCVPDGAHDYPDERRSAAESTMFTVAVGAAVQGLLVALATAGVGSCWIGSTIFAPEITREVLGLEPDWKPLGGIAIGYPTEELTPRAPREPGTGLIEL
;
A
#
# COMPACT_ATOMS: atom_id res chain seq x y z
N MET A 1 24.19 -1.17 37.80
CA MET A 1 22.76 -1.26 37.45
C MET A 1 22.58 -2.57 36.71
N ASN A 2 21.95 -3.56 37.34
CA ASN A 2 21.72 -4.87 36.70
C ASN A 2 20.76 -4.65 35.53
N ALA A 3 21.24 -4.85 34.30
CA ALA A 3 20.35 -5.02 33.16
C ALA A 3 19.42 -6.19 33.50
N SER A 4 18.11 -5.95 33.57
CA SER A 4 17.13 -7.01 33.79
C SER A 4 17.30 -8.02 32.67
N ARG A 5 17.73 -9.24 33.01
CA ARG A 5 17.87 -10.33 32.05
C ARG A 5 16.50 -10.57 31.42
N VAL A 6 16.38 -10.40 30.12
CA VAL A 6 15.17 -10.77 29.37
C VAL A 6 14.93 -12.27 29.60
N THR A 7 13.78 -12.62 30.14
CA THR A 7 13.41 -14.01 30.44
C THR A 7 12.74 -14.64 29.23
N ASP A 8 12.79 -15.97 29.12
CA ASP A 8 12.05 -16.69 28.07
C ASP A 8 10.52 -16.49 28.24
N HIS A 9 9.76 -16.50 27.15
CA HIS A 9 8.29 -16.51 27.18
C HIS A 9 7.75 -17.90 27.55
N ALA A 10 8.51 -18.96 27.27
CA ALA A 10 8.10 -20.32 27.61
C ALA A 10 7.96 -20.49 29.14
N PRO A 11 6.94 -21.22 29.62
CA PRO A 11 6.69 -21.37 31.06
C PRO A 11 7.71 -22.28 31.77
N GLY A 12 8.59 -22.98 31.03
CA GLY A 12 9.60 -23.88 31.60
C GLY A 12 9.04 -25.18 32.20
N GLY A 13 7.75 -25.47 32.02
CA GLY A 13 7.07 -26.64 32.59
C GLY A 13 5.86 -27.10 31.76
N GLU A 14 5.02 -27.94 32.38
CA GLU A 14 3.81 -28.48 31.73
C GLU A 14 2.74 -27.39 31.52
N LEU A 15 2.21 -27.33 30.30
CA LEU A 15 1.03 -26.55 29.94
C LEU A 15 -0.18 -27.48 29.76
N ARG A 16 -1.31 -27.19 30.42
CA ARG A 16 -2.56 -27.94 30.29
C ARG A 16 -3.65 -27.07 29.71
N ILE A 17 -4.41 -27.59 28.75
CA ILE A 17 -5.53 -26.90 28.12
C ILE A 17 -6.80 -27.69 28.43
N ILE A 18 -7.69 -27.09 29.22
CA ILE A 18 -8.83 -27.76 29.84
C ILE A 18 -10.12 -27.14 29.29
N PRO A 19 -11.00 -27.91 28.60
CA PRO A 19 -12.27 -27.37 28.11
C PRO A 19 -13.24 -27.11 29.27
N VAL A 20 -14.00 -26.01 29.20
CA VAL A 20 -15.13 -25.76 30.10
C VAL A 20 -16.40 -26.27 29.43
N THR A 21 -16.89 -27.42 29.88
CA THR A 21 -18.08 -28.09 29.34
C THR A 21 -19.33 -27.75 30.15
N GLY A 22 -20.52 -27.95 29.57
CA GLY A 22 -21.79 -27.80 30.29
C GLY A 22 -22.30 -26.36 30.40
N LEU A 23 -21.72 -25.43 29.63
CA LEU A 23 -22.23 -24.07 29.49
C LEU A 23 -23.52 -24.08 28.65
N PRO A 24 -24.47 -23.16 28.92
CA PRO A 24 -25.71 -23.07 28.15
C PRO A 24 -25.48 -22.39 26.80
N GLU A 25 -26.54 -22.36 25.99
CA GLU A 25 -26.62 -21.46 24.85
C GLU A 25 -26.92 -20.04 25.33
N PHE A 26 -25.92 -19.16 25.27
CA PHE A 26 -26.02 -17.78 25.76
C PHE A 26 -26.94 -16.90 24.90
N ARG A 27 -27.69 -16.02 25.56
CA ARG A 27 -28.60 -15.03 24.97
C ARG A 27 -28.29 -13.61 25.49
N PRO A 28 -28.82 -12.56 24.82
CA PRO A 28 -28.65 -11.19 25.28
C PRO A 28 -29.09 -11.00 26.73
N GLY A 29 -28.19 -10.46 27.55
CA GLY A 29 -28.43 -10.20 28.97
C GLY A 29 -28.04 -11.32 29.95
N ASP A 30 -27.65 -12.50 29.47
CA ASP A 30 -27.17 -13.57 30.35
C ASP A 30 -25.87 -13.19 31.07
N ASP A 31 -25.72 -13.60 32.32
CA ASP A 31 -24.49 -13.39 33.08
C ASP A 31 -23.45 -14.48 32.76
N LEU A 32 -22.53 -14.16 31.85
CA LEU A 32 -21.44 -15.06 31.46
C LEU A 32 -20.55 -15.48 32.64
N ALA A 33 -20.28 -14.56 33.57
CA ALA A 33 -19.40 -14.82 34.71
C ALA A 33 -20.04 -15.75 35.73
N GLU A 34 -21.35 -15.63 35.97
CA GLU A 34 -22.12 -16.55 36.81
C GLU A 34 -22.06 -17.98 36.28
N HIS A 35 -22.33 -18.18 34.99
CA HIS A 35 -22.30 -19.51 34.37
C HIS A 35 -20.90 -20.13 34.39
N LEU A 36 -19.86 -19.32 34.14
CA LEU A 36 -18.48 -19.78 34.24
C LEU A 36 -18.09 -20.12 35.68
N ALA A 37 -18.50 -19.32 36.67
CA ALA A 37 -18.25 -19.63 38.07
C ALA A 37 -18.91 -20.94 38.52
N ALA A 38 -20.12 -21.21 38.01
CA ALA A 38 -20.85 -22.44 38.31
C ALA A 38 -20.24 -23.69 37.65
N GLN A 39 -19.79 -23.59 36.39
CA GLN A 39 -19.25 -24.74 35.64
C GLN A 39 -17.74 -24.94 35.81
N ALA A 40 -17.02 -23.89 36.20
CA ALA A 40 -15.59 -23.93 36.46
C ALA A 40 -15.23 -23.42 37.88
N PRO A 41 -15.82 -23.98 38.96
CA PRO A 41 -15.42 -23.62 40.33
C PRO A 41 -14.00 -24.08 40.68
N TRP A 42 -13.37 -24.84 39.78
CA TRP A 42 -12.01 -25.36 39.89
C TRP A 42 -10.94 -24.42 39.31
N LEU A 43 -11.32 -23.23 38.83
CA LEU A 43 -10.41 -22.16 38.45
C LEU A 43 -9.49 -21.78 39.62
N ARG A 44 -8.27 -21.34 39.30
CA ARG A 44 -7.24 -20.99 40.27
C ARG A 44 -6.44 -19.80 39.78
N ASP A 45 -5.71 -19.17 40.70
CA ASP A 45 -4.79 -18.09 40.38
C ASP A 45 -3.79 -18.50 39.28
N GLY A 46 -3.58 -17.58 38.34
CA GLY A 46 -2.68 -17.78 37.19
C GLY A 46 -3.28 -18.55 36.01
N ASP A 47 -4.52 -19.05 36.12
CA ASP A 47 -5.22 -19.62 34.96
C ASP A 47 -5.49 -18.53 33.90
N VAL A 48 -5.38 -18.88 32.62
CA VAL A 48 -5.80 -18.04 31.49
C VAL A 48 -7.08 -18.60 30.90
N LEU A 49 -8.18 -17.85 30.98
CA LEU A 49 -9.44 -18.20 30.32
C LEU A 49 -9.42 -17.68 28.89
N VAL A 50 -9.58 -18.60 27.94
CA VAL A 50 -9.67 -18.29 26.51
C VAL A 50 -11.10 -18.49 26.06
N VAL A 51 -11.77 -17.39 25.70
CA VAL A 51 -13.21 -17.28 25.51
C VAL A 51 -13.52 -16.88 24.07
N THR A 52 -14.39 -17.60 23.37
CA THR A 52 -14.79 -17.16 22.01
C THR A 52 -15.57 -15.84 22.04
N SER A 53 -15.29 -14.98 21.07
CA SER A 53 -15.98 -13.73 20.75
C SER A 53 -17.50 -13.90 20.71
N LYS A 54 -17.97 -15.06 20.24
CA LYS A 54 -19.38 -15.33 19.97
C LYS A 54 -20.25 -15.31 21.22
N ILE A 55 -19.81 -15.92 22.32
CA ILE A 55 -20.62 -15.92 23.55
C ILE A 55 -20.60 -14.53 24.20
N VAL A 56 -19.49 -13.81 24.10
CA VAL A 56 -19.36 -12.43 24.59
C VAL A 56 -20.29 -11.51 23.80
N ALA A 57 -20.25 -11.60 22.47
CA ALA A 57 -21.13 -10.87 21.58
C ALA A 57 -22.61 -11.14 21.86
N LYS A 58 -22.99 -12.41 22.11
CA LYS A 58 -24.37 -12.78 22.42
C LYS A 58 -24.86 -12.13 23.70
N VAL A 59 -24.11 -12.26 24.81
CA VAL A 59 -24.53 -11.66 26.10
C VAL A 59 -24.56 -10.13 26.05
N GLU A 60 -23.71 -9.52 25.23
CA GLU A 60 -23.69 -8.07 24.97
C GLU A 60 -24.74 -7.59 23.96
N GLY A 61 -25.62 -8.48 23.47
CA GLY A 61 -26.70 -8.10 22.56
C GLY A 61 -26.24 -7.76 21.14
N ARG A 62 -25.08 -8.25 20.70
CA ARG A 62 -24.54 -8.09 19.34
C ARG A 62 -25.14 -9.10 18.34
N VAL A 63 -26.40 -9.47 18.56
CA VAL A 63 -27.18 -10.39 17.71
C VAL A 63 -28.14 -9.58 16.85
N VAL A 64 -28.20 -9.88 15.56
CA VAL A 64 -29.07 -9.22 14.58
C VAL A 64 -30.00 -10.24 13.97
N ALA A 65 -31.31 -9.94 13.97
CA ALA A 65 -32.29 -10.74 13.26
C ALA A 65 -32.00 -10.75 11.75
N ALA A 66 -32.06 -11.92 11.14
CA ALA A 66 -31.72 -12.15 9.75
C ALA A 66 -32.79 -13.00 9.06
N PRO A 67 -33.07 -12.74 7.77
CA PRO A 67 -33.99 -13.56 6.98
C PRO A 67 -33.56 -15.03 6.93
N LEU A 68 -34.55 -15.92 6.76
CA LEU A 68 -34.30 -17.35 6.51
C LEU A 68 -33.97 -17.63 5.05
N ASP A 69 -34.39 -16.75 4.12
CA ASP A 69 -34.00 -16.86 2.72
C ASP A 69 -32.48 -16.64 2.57
N PRO A 70 -31.74 -17.57 1.93
CA PRO A 70 -30.29 -17.48 1.84
C PRO A 70 -29.76 -16.24 1.11
N GLU A 71 -30.45 -15.75 0.08
CA GLU A 71 -30.01 -14.60 -0.71
C GLU A 71 -30.29 -13.28 0.01
N GLU A 72 -31.45 -13.16 0.65
CA GLU A 72 -31.77 -12.03 1.53
C GLU A 72 -30.83 -11.99 2.75
N ARG A 73 -30.56 -13.15 3.36
CA ARG A 73 -29.62 -13.29 4.48
C ARG A 73 -28.20 -12.87 4.09
N ASP A 74 -27.69 -13.34 2.95
CA ASP A 74 -26.36 -12.92 2.49
C ASP A 74 -26.33 -11.43 2.09
N THR A 75 -27.43 -10.90 1.55
CA THR A 75 -27.57 -9.46 1.28
C THR A 75 -27.47 -8.63 2.56
N LEU A 76 -28.20 -9.02 3.61
CA LEU A 76 -28.10 -8.39 4.92
C LEU A 76 -26.70 -8.53 5.50
N ARG A 77 -26.12 -9.74 5.47
CA ARG A 77 -24.76 -9.99 5.95
C ARG A 77 -23.75 -9.06 5.28
N ARG A 78 -23.76 -8.94 3.95
CA ARG A 78 -22.86 -8.04 3.23
C ARG A 78 -23.08 -6.56 3.54
N LYS A 79 -24.33 -6.16 3.83
CA LYS A 79 -24.63 -4.80 4.29
C LYS A 79 -23.95 -4.56 5.64
N LEU A 80 -24.17 -5.44 6.61
CA LEU A 80 -23.55 -5.35 7.94
C LEU A 80 -22.02 -5.38 7.86
N VAL A 81 -21.44 -6.23 6.98
CA VAL A 81 -19.98 -6.29 6.77
C VAL A 81 -19.43 -4.91 6.38
N ARG A 82 -20.11 -4.21 5.46
CA ARG A 82 -19.72 -2.87 5.02
C ARG A 82 -19.93 -1.81 6.09
N GLU A 83 -21.00 -1.93 6.90
CA GLU A 83 -21.27 -1.01 8.01
C GLU A 83 -20.28 -1.18 9.18
N GLU A 84 -19.73 -2.37 9.37
CA GLU A 84 -18.67 -2.64 10.35
C GLU A 84 -17.25 -2.48 9.80
N ALA A 85 -17.10 -2.36 8.49
CA ALA A 85 -15.81 -2.14 7.86
C ALA A 85 -15.42 -0.64 7.89
N VAL A 86 -14.17 -0.37 8.23
CA VAL A 86 -13.51 0.92 7.95
C VAL A 86 -13.16 0.99 6.46
N ARG A 87 -12.66 -0.11 5.90
CA ARG A 87 -12.36 -0.25 4.47
C ARG A 87 -12.33 -1.71 4.01
N VAL A 88 -12.43 -1.90 2.71
CA VAL A 88 -12.32 -3.21 2.03
C VAL A 88 -10.93 -3.34 1.43
N LEU A 89 -10.16 -4.34 1.85
CA LEU A 89 -8.80 -4.58 1.36
C LEU A 89 -8.78 -5.57 0.19
N ALA A 90 -9.66 -6.57 0.21
CA ALA A 90 -9.72 -7.55 -0.87
C ALA A 90 -11.12 -8.11 -1.06
N GLN A 91 -11.41 -8.51 -2.29
CA GLN A 91 -12.64 -9.19 -2.64
C GLN A 91 -12.34 -10.38 -3.56
N LYS A 92 -12.95 -11.53 -3.27
CA LYS A 92 -12.98 -12.68 -4.17
C LYS A 92 -14.39 -13.26 -4.18
N GLY A 93 -15.11 -13.06 -5.30
CA GLY A 93 -16.53 -13.38 -5.37
C GLY A 93 -17.32 -12.58 -4.33
N ARG A 94 -18.06 -13.29 -3.46
CA ARG A 94 -18.86 -12.69 -2.37
C ARG A 94 -18.06 -12.49 -1.07
N THR A 95 -16.85 -13.04 -0.98
CA THR A 95 -15.99 -12.91 0.21
C THR A 95 -15.25 -11.58 0.20
N LEU A 96 -15.32 -10.87 1.32
CA LEU A 96 -14.61 -9.62 1.57
C LEU A 96 -13.59 -9.82 2.69
N ILE A 97 -12.38 -9.29 2.48
CA ILE A 97 -11.41 -9.03 3.55
C ILE A 97 -11.52 -7.54 3.88
N THR A 98 -11.82 -7.25 5.14
CA THR A 98 -12.09 -5.91 5.63
C THR A 98 -11.25 -5.61 6.85
N GLU A 99 -10.87 -4.34 7.00
CA GLU A 99 -10.47 -3.79 8.29
C GLU A 99 -11.75 -3.39 9.00
N ASN A 100 -12.02 -3.99 10.16
CA ASN A 100 -13.19 -3.64 10.97
C ASN A 100 -12.90 -2.46 11.92
N LYS A 101 -13.91 -1.99 12.65
CA LYS A 101 -13.77 -0.87 13.62
C LYS A 101 -12.81 -1.15 14.79
N LEU A 102 -12.44 -2.40 15.03
CA LEU A 102 -11.41 -2.79 16.01
C LEU A 102 -9.98 -2.70 15.42
N GLY A 103 -9.86 -2.41 14.11
CA GLY A 103 -8.60 -2.43 13.35
C GLY A 103 -8.19 -3.82 12.86
N ILE A 104 -8.98 -4.86 13.14
CA ILE A 104 -8.64 -6.24 12.75
C ILE A 104 -8.93 -6.42 11.26
N VAL A 105 -7.93 -6.90 10.53
CA VAL A 105 -8.04 -7.27 9.11
C VAL A 105 -8.43 -8.74 9.00
N GLN A 106 -9.69 -9.00 8.67
CA GLN A 106 -10.19 -10.37 8.57
C GLN A 106 -11.35 -10.51 7.58
N ALA A 107 -11.84 -11.74 7.40
CA ALA A 107 -12.98 -12.00 6.54
C ALA A 107 -14.28 -11.44 7.15
N ALA A 108 -15.09 -10.78 6.32
CA ALA A 108 -16.44 -10.34 6.66
C ALA A 108 -16.53 -9.53 7.98
N SER A 109 -15.51 -8.76 8.34
CA SER A 109 -15.47 -7.96 9.59
C SER A 109 -15.70 -8.76 10.88
N GLY A 110 -15.52 -10.09 10.85
CA GLY A 110 -15.84 -11.00 11.96
C GLY A 110 -17.34 -11.31 12.11
N ILE A 111 -18.17 -10.96 11.13
CA ILE A 111 -19.60 -11.26 11.14
C ILE A 111 -19.84 -12.73 10.80
N ASP A 112 -20.45 -13.42 11.74
CA ASP A 112 -20.68 -14.86 11.70
C ASP A 112 -22.17 -15.20 11.64
N GLY A 113 -22.49 -16.22 10.84
CA GLY A 113 -23.82 -16.82 10.73
C GLY A 113 -23.86 -18.29 11.14
N SER A 114 -22.76 -18.82 11.70
CA SER A 114 -22.61 -20.19 12.22
C SER A 114 -22.77 -20.25 13.73
N ASN A 115 -23.22 -21.40 14.26
CA ASN A 115 -23.46 -21.61 15.71
C ASN A 115 -24.36 -20.53 16.35
N VAL A 116 -25.37 -20.10 15.59
CA VAL A 116 -26.44 -19.15 15.96
C VAL A 116 -27.75 -19.70 15.41
N GLU A 117 -28.90 -19.19 15.86
CA GLU A 117 -30.16 -19.60 15.24
C GLU A 117 -30.18 -19.21 13.75
N GLN A 118 -30.88 -20.01 12.92
CA GLN A 118 -30.91 -19.77 11.46
C GLN A 118 -31.41 -18.36 11.10
N GLY A 119 -32.22 -17.74 11.96
CA GLY A 119 -32.73 -16.39 11.82
C GLY A 119 -31.83 -15.30 12.42
N GLU A 120 -30.56 -15.58 12.73
CA GLU A 120 -29.69 -14.64 13.43
C GLU A 120 -28.31 -14.51 12.76
N LEU A 121 -27.70 -13.35 12.87
CA LEU A 121 -26.28 -13.08 12.60
C LEU A 121 -25.66 -12.48 13.86
N VAL A 122 -24.37 -12.73 14.09
CA VAL A 122 -23.65 -12.18 15.25
C VAL A 122 -22.51 -11.29 14.77
N LEU A 123 -22.47 -10.08 15.31
CA LEU A 123 -21.39 -9.12 15.15
C LEU A 123 -20.35 -9.35 16.26
N LEU A 124 -19.14 -8.85 16.08
CA LEU A 124 -18.16 -8.87 17.18
C LEU A 124 -18.58 -7.96 18.35
N PRO A 125 -18.06 -8.22 19.57
CA PRO A 125 -18.07 -7.26 20.66
C PRO A 125 -17.50 -5.91 20.21
N THR A 126 -18.06 -4.81 20.70
CA THR A 126 -17.60 -3.46 20.34
C THR A 126 -16.31 -3.05 21.07
N ASP A 127 -16.08 -3.61 22.25
CA ASP A 127 -14.88 -3.39 23.07
C ASP A 127 -14.46 -4.71 23.75
N PRO A 128 -13.92 -5.69 22.99
CA PRO A 128 -13.53 -6.99 23.52
C PRO A 128 -12.43 -6.90 24.61
N ASP A 129 -11.54 -5.90 24.57
CA ASP A 129 -10.59 -5.67 25.66
C ASP A 129 -11.31 -5.28 26.96
N GLY A 130 -12.30 -4.38 26.86
CA GLY A 130 -13.20 -4.04 27.96
C GLY A 130 -13.99 -5.24 28.48
N SER A 131 -14.54 -6.07 27.60
CA SER A 131 -15.27 -7.29 27.95
C SER A 131 -14.38 -8.30 28.70
N ALA A 132 -13.13 -8.49 28.26
CA ALA A 132 -12.16 -9.36 28.92
C ALA A 132 -11.86 -8.88 30.35
N LYS A 133 -11.67 -7.56 30.52
CA LYS A 133 -11.44 -6.93 31.82
C LYS A 133 -12.64 -7.08 32.75
N ALA A 134 -13.86 -6.88 32.24
CA ALA A 134 -15.09 -7.03 33.00
C ALA A 134 -15.29 -8.49 33.47
N LEU A 135 -15.06 -9.46 32.59
CA LEU A 135 -15.17 -10.88 32.92
C LEU A 135 -14.14 -11.29 33.99
N ARG A 136 -12.88 -10.85 33.85
CA ARG A 136 -11.84 -11.07 34.87
C ARG A 136 -12.28 -10.56 36.25
N ALA A 137 -12.74 -9.32 36.32
CA ALA A 137 -13.18 -8.72 37.58
C ALA A 137 -14.39 -9.46 38.20
N ALA A 138 -15.33 -9.88 37.35
CA ALA A 138 -16.53 -10.61 37.78
C ALA A 138 -16.21 -12.01 38.34
N LEU A 139 -15.22 -12.70 37.76
CA LEU A 139 -14.73 -14.00 38.26
C LEU A 139 -13.94 -13.84 39.56
N ALA A 140 -13.09 -12.82 39.66
CA ALA A 140 -12.38 -12.50 40.90
C ALA A 140 -13.36 -12.26 42.06
N ALA A 141 -14.45 -11.51 41.81
CA ALA A 141 -15.47 -11.25 42.82
C ALA A 141 -16.27 -12.50 43.23
N ARG A 142 -16.50 -13.45 42.30
CA ARG A 142 -17.33 -14.65 42.54
C ARG A 142 -16.56 -15.83 43.13
N LEU A 143 -15.33 -16.05 42.66
CA LEU A 143 -14.51 -17.22 42.99
C LEU A 143 -13.29 -16.87 43.84
N GLY A 144 -12.94 -15.59 43.99
CA GLY A 144 -11.75 -15.17 44.73
C GLY A 144 -10.43 -15.52 44.03
N VAL A 145 -10.44 -15.64 42.70
CA VAL A 145 -9.27 -16.04 41.89
C VAL A 145 -8.73 -14.87 41.06
N ASP A 146 -7.42 -14.84 40.84
CA ASP A 146 -6.77 -13.94 39.90
C ASP A 146 -6.41 -14.66 38.59
N VAL A 147 -7.23 -14.44 37.57
CA VAL A 147 -7.09 -15.06 36.25
C VAL A 147 -6.81 -14.03 35.17
N ALA A 148 -6.23 -14.47 34.06
CA ALA A 148 -6.20 -13.70 32.83
C ALA A 148 -7.35 -14.11 31.90
N VAL A 149 -7.79 -13.22 31.02
CA VAL A 149 -8.85 -13.47 30.04
C VAL A 149 -8.38 -13.06 28.66
N VAL A 150 -8.52 -13.95 27.69
CA VAL A 150 -8.30 -13.70 26.26
C VAL A 150 -9.60 -14.00 25.52
N ILE A 151 -10.14 -13.03 24.81
CA ILE A 151 -11.27 -13.20 23.90
C ILE A 151 -10.74 -13.47 22.51
N THR A 152 -11.23 -14.53 21.86
CA THR A 152 -10.71 -15.01 20.58
C THR A 152 -11.76 -15.04 19.49
N ASP A 153 -11.32 -14.83 18.26
CA ASP A 153 -12.14 -15.05 17.08
C ASP A 153 -11.42 -15.94 16.07
N THR A 154 -12.18 -16.71 15.30
CA THR A 154 -11.60 -17.61 14.30
C THR A 154 -11.30 -16.82 13.03
N MET A 155 -10.01 -16.77 12.63
CA MET A 155 -9.59 -16.05 11.44
C MET A 155 -8.68 -16.86 10.52
N GLY A 156 -8.74 -16.52 9.23
CA GLY A 156 -7.75 -16.94 8.24
C GLY A 156 -6.47 -16.10 8.35
N ARG A 157 -5.46 -16.43 7.54
CA ARG A 157 -4.20 -15.67 7.50
C ARG A 157 -3.55 -15.75 6.13
N ALA A 158 -2.80 -14.72 5.78
CA ALA A 158 -2.17 -14.62 4.46
C ALA A 158 -1.23 -15.81 4.18
N TRP A 159 -1.24 -16.26 2.92
CA TRP A 159 -0.35 -17.29 2.36
C TRP A 159 -0.41 -18.69 3.01
N ARG A 160 -1.39 -18.97 3.87
CA ARG A 160 -1.59 -20.30 4.49
C ARG A 160 -3.04 -20.75 4.35
N ILE A 161 -3.22 -22.06 4.16
CA ILE A 161 -4.55 -22.69 4.17
C ILE A 161 -4.92 -23.03 5.61
N GLY A 162 -6.19 -22.83 5.96
CA GLY A 162 -6.75 -23.10 7.29
C GLY A 162 -6.97 -21.84 8.11
N GLN A 163 -7.82 -21.98 9.13
CA GLN A 163 -8.12 -20.93 10.11
C GLN A 163 -7.54 -21.31 11.46
N THR A 164 -7.28 -20.32 12.30
CA THR A 164 -6.92 -20.49 13.70
C THR A 164 -7.57 -19.38 14.51
N ASP A 165 -7.71 -19.58 15.81
CA ASP A 165 -8.18 -18.51 16.68
C ASP A 165 -7.03 -17.54 16.96
N ALA A 166 -7.36 -16.24 16.95
CA ALA A 166 -6.46 -15.19 17.39
C ALA A 166 -7.15 -14.31 18.43
N ALA A 167 -6.37 -13.60 19.23
CA ALA A 167 -6.87 -12.73 20.27
C ALA A 167 -7.47 -11.46 19.64
N ILE A 168 -8.70 -11.14 20.04
CA ILE A 168 -9.38 -9.88 19.71
C ILE A 168 -9.63 -9.02 20.95
N GLY A 169 -9.52 -9.60 22.15
CA GLY A 169 -9.58 -8.91 23.42
C GLY A 169 -8.68 -9.59 24.46
N ALA A 170 -8.07 -8.83 25.38
CA ALA A 170 -7.22 -9.39 26.42
C ALA A 170 -7.20 -8.55 27.70
N ALA A 171 -7.09 -9.21 28.85
CA ALA A 171 -6.88 -8.57 30.15
C ALA A 171 -6.15 -9.50 31.13
N GLY A 172 -5.24 -8.95 31.95
CA GLY A 172 -4.54 -9.72 32.99
C GLY A 172 -3.29 -10.46 32.51
N LEU A 173 -2.81 -10.19 31.29
CA LEU A 173 -1.60 -10.77 30.72
C LEU A 173 -0.94 -9.84 29.70
N ARG A 174 0.38 -9.95 29.58
CA ARG A 174 1.17 -9.45 28.46
C ARG A 174 0.79 -10.16 27.17
N VAL A 175 0.42 -9.40 26.15
CA VAL A 175 0.00 -9.97 24.86
C VAL A 175 1.15 -10.20 23.88
N VAL A 176 2.22 -9.41 23.98
CA VAL A 176 3.45 -9.55 23.18
C VAL A 176 4.66 -9.67 24.09
N HIS A 177 5.45 -10.72 23.91
CA HIS A 177 6.74 -10.86 24.57
C HIS A 177 7.87 -10.37 23.66
N ASP A 178 8.58 -9.33 24.07
CA ASP A 178 9.69 -8.75 23.32
C ASP A 178 11.05 -9.26 23.83
N TYR A 179 11.84 -9.81 22.90
CA TYR A 179 13.21 -10.25 23.14
C TYR A 179 14.27 -9.22 22.74
N ALA A 180 13.89 -8.03 22.27
CA ALA A 180 14.84 -7.00 21.87
C ALA A 180 15.89 -6.73 22.97
N GLY A 181 17.17 -6.88 22.62
CA GLY A 181 18.29 -6.71 23.53
C GLY A 181 18.60 -7.93 24.42
N ALA A 182 17.87 -9.04 24.26
CA ALA A 182 18.24 -10.31 24.87
C ALA A 182 19.47 -10.92 24.17
N ILE A 183 20.26 -11.69 24.91
CA ILE A 183 21.39 -12.44 24.36
C ILE A 183 21.08 -13.93 24.47
N ASP A 184 21.14 -14.65 23.36
CA ASP A 184 20.87 -16.09 23.31
C ASP A 184 22.00 -16.91 23.97
N GLY A 185 21.79 -18.23 24.06
CA GLY A 185 22.79 -19.15 24.64
C GLY A 185 24.11 -19.24 23.86
N GLN A 186 24.19 -18.65 22.67
CA GLN A 186 25.38 -18.61 21.81
C GLN A 186 26.06 -17.23 21.82
N GLY A 187 25.50 -16.25 22.52
CA GLY A 187 26.04 -14.89 22.60
C GLY A 187 25.53 -13.92 21.53
N ASN A 188 24.52 -14.30 20.74
CA ASN A 188 23.93 -13.41 19.74
C ASN A 188 22.85 -12.53 20.38
N GLU A 189 22.81 -11.25 20.00
CA GLU A 189 21.72 -10.35 20.38
C GLU A 189 20.46 -10.61 19.53
N LEU A 190 19.30 -10.67 20.17
CA LEU A 190 18.00 -10.77 19.53
C LEU A 190 17.49 -9.35 19.23
N HIS A 191 17.38 -8.99 17.96
CA HIS A 191 17.04 -7.61 17.54
C HIS A 191 15.56 -7.41 17.17
N VAL A 192 14.85 -8.43 16.66
CA VAL A 192 13.48 -8.31 16.12
C VAL A 192 12.66 -9.55 16.43
N THR A 193 12.68 -10.00 17.69
CA THR A 193 11.94 -11.20 18.10
C THR A 193 10.85 -10.79 19.08
N GLN A 194 9.63 -10.64 18.56
CA GLN A 194 8.43 -10.41 19.35
C GLN A 194 7.49 -11.61 19.17
N VAL A 195 7.05 -12.21 20.27
CA VAL A 195 6.13 -13.35 20.28
C VAL A 195 4.74 -12.87 20.66
N ALA A 196 3.75 -13.10 19.80
CA ALA A 196 2.34 -12.80 20.06
C ALA A 196 1.74 -13.87 20.99
N VAL A 197 2.11 -13.81 22.26
CA VAL A 197 1.72 -14.79 23.30
C VAL A 197 0.21 -14.99 23.36
N ALA A 198 -0.58 -13.91 23.28
CA ALA A 198 -2.04 -14.02 23.31
C ALA A 198 -2.60 -14.80 22.11
N ASP A 199 -2.00 -14.67 20.93
CA ASP A 199 -2.39 -15.44 19.73
C ASP A 199 -1.95 -16.90 19.83
N GLU A 200 -0.80 -17.20 20.43
CA GLU A 200 -0.38 -18.59 20.67
C GLU A 200 -1.33 -19.30 21.64
N LEU A 201 -1.72 -18.62 22.72
CA LEU A 201 -2.71 -19.12 23.68
C LEU A 201 -4.09 -19.30 23.02
N ALA A 202 -4.50 -18.34 22.19
CA ALA A 202 -5.74 -18.42 21.42
C ALA A 202 -5.77 -19.65 20.49
N ALA A 203 -4.71 -19.81 19.70
CA ALA A 203 -4.56 -20.92 18.75
C ALA A 203 -4.52 -22.28 19.46
N ALA A 204 -3.79 -22.39 20.58
CA ALA A 204 -3.69 -23.63 21.35
C ALA A 204 -5.03 -24.01 22.00
N ALA A 205 -5.76 -23.02 22.53
CA ALA A 205 -7.08 -23.24 23.13
C ALA A 205 -8.15 -23.72 22.12
N ASP A 206 -8.06 -23.33 20.85
CA ASP A 206 -9.00 -23.79 19.81
C ASP A 206 -8.99 -25.32 19.63
N LEU A 207 -7.87 -25.99 19.92
CA LEU A 207 -7.74 -27.45 19.82
C LEU A 207 -8.71 -28.20 20.74
N VAL A 208 -9.04 -27.65 21.91
CA VAL A 208 -9.99 -28.29 22.84
C VAL A 208 -11.41 -27.71 22.74
N LYS A 209 -11.56 -26.48 22.21
CA LYS A 209 -12.87 -25.89 21.95
C LYS A 209 -13.56 -26.56 20.76
N GLY A 210 -12.82 -26.79 19.68
CA GLY A 210 -13.36 -27.31 18.43
C GLY A 210 -14.46 -26.41 17.85
N LYS A 211 -15.20 -26.89 16.84
CA LYS A 211 -16.25 -26.09 16.17
C LYS A 211 -17.68 -26.55 16.45
N LEU A 212 -17.87 -27.80 16.86
CA LEU A 212 -19.20 -28.43 17.00
C LEU A 212 -19.52 -28.88 18.43
N GLY A 213 -18.53 -28.95 19.31
CA GLY A 213 -18.66 -29.57 20.64
C GLY A 213 -19.37 -28.73 21.70
N GLY A 214 -19.78 -27.50 21.38
CA GLY A 214 -20.41 -26.61 22.35
C GLY A 214 -19.47 -26.19 23.50
N VAL A 215 -18.16 -26.10 23.23
CA VAL A 215 -17.14 -25.67 24.20
C VAL A 215 -16.64 -24.28 23.82
N PRO A 216 -17.26 -23.20 24.31
CA PRO A 216 -16.89 -21.84 23.93
C PRO A 216 -15.71 -21.29 24.76
N VAL A 217 -15.30 -21.98 25.83
CA VAL A 217 -14.24 -21.55 26.75
C VAL A 217 -13.27 -22.69 27.02
N ALA A 218 -11.97 -22.36 27.01
CA ALA A 218 -10.90 -23.24 27.48
C ALA A 218 -10.06 -22.52 28.53
N VAL A 219 -9.47 -23.29 29.44
CA VAL A 219 -8.56 -22.78 30.47
C VAL A 219 -7.16 -23.29 30.16
N VAL A 220 -6.21 -22.37 29.97
CA VAL A 220 -4.79 -22.67 29.89
C VAL A 220 -4.19 -22.54 31.28
N ARG A 221 -3.64 -23.64 31.79
CA ARG A 221 -3.03 -23.74 33.12
C ARG A 221 -1.56 -24.09 33.02
N GLY A 222 -0.75 -23.49 33.88
CA GLY A 222 0.72 -23.65 33.87
C GLY A 222 1.44 -22.58 33.05
N TRP A 223 0.71 -21.59 32.53
CA TRP A 223 1.29 -20.38 31.97
C TRP A 223 1.67 -19.41 33.09
N THR A 224 2.81 -18.72 32.96
CA THR A 224 3.17 -17.65 33.90
C THR A 224 2.63 -16.33 33.36
N THR A 225 1.56 -15.83 33.96
CA THR A 225 0.96 -14.54 33.59
C THR A 225 1.79 -13.39 34.19
N SER A 226 2.02 -12.37 33.38
CA SER A 226 2.55 -11.08 33.81
C SER A 226 1.65 -10.01 33.21
N ASP A 227 0.92 -9.27 34.02
CA ASP A 227 0.07 -8.17 33.56
C ASP A 227 0.91 -6.88 33.44
N ASP A 228 1.14 -6.41 32.23
CA ASP A 228 1.81 -5.14 31.95
C ASP A 228 0.83 -4.06 31.43
N GLY A 229 -0.48 -4.32 31.54
CA GLY A 229 -1.53 -3.44 31.05
C GLY A 229 -1.74 -3.47 29.54
N SER A 230 -1.02 -4.30 28.80
CA SER A 230 -1.26 -4.49 27.37
C SER A 230 -2.60 -5.20 27.11
N THR A 231 -3.16 -4.95 25.94
CA THR A 231 -4.46 -5.50 25.50
C THR A 231 -4.35 -6.01 24.07
N ALA A 232 -5.36 -6.72 23.55
CA ALA A 232 -5.27 -7.30 22.20
C ALA A 232 -5.14 -6.23 21.10
N ALA A 233 -5.56 -4.99 21.37
CA ALA A 233 -5.30 -3.85 20.49
C ALA A 233 -3.80 -3.65 20.16
N ALA A 234 -2.88 -4.06 21.04
CA ALA A 234 -1.44 -3.97 20.80
C ALA A 234 -0.91 -5.00 19.79
N LEU A 235 -1.72 -6.00 19.41
CA LEU A 235 -1.39 -6.98 18.36
C LEU A 235 -1.68 -6.45 16.95
N VAL A 236 -2.49 -5.39 16.84
CA VAL A 236 -2.95 -4.83 15.57
C VAL A 236 -1.97 -3.78 15.06
N ARG A 237 -1.43 -3.98 13.86
CA ARG A 237 -0.71 -2.92 13.11
C ARG A 237 -1.72 -2.09 12.34
N ARG A 238 -1.66 -0.76 12.48
CA ARG A 238 -2.65 0.14 11.87
C ARG A 238 -2.09 0.84 10.64
N GLY A 239 -2.91 0.94 9.59
CA GLY A 239 -2.59 1.77 8.43
C GLY A 239 -1.17 1.55 7.93
N ASP A 240 -0.42 2.63 7.71
CA ASP A 240 0.94 2.63 7.18
C ASP A 240 2.02 2.01 8.09
N GLU A 241 1.69 1.64 9.34
CA GLU A 241 2.56 0.82 10.19
C GLU A 241 2.68 -0.63 9.67
N ASP A 242 1.69 -1.10 8.90
CA ASP A 242 1.75 -2.40 8.22
C ASP A 242 2.36 -2.24 6.83
N LEU A 243 3.44 -2.96 6.53
CA LEU A 243 4.05 -2.99 5.19
C LEU A 243 3.09 -3.48 4.09
N PHE A 244 1.98 -4.13 4.46
CA PHE A 244 0.95 -4.67 3.56
C PHE A 244 -0.40 -3.96 3.70
N TRP A 245 -0.40 -2.71 4.17
CA TRP A 245 -1.62 -1.98 4.51
C TRP A 245 -2.56 -1.68 3.36
N LEU A 246 -2.08 -1.69 2.11
CA LEU A 246 -2.92 -1.53 0.92
C LEU A 246 -3.41 -2.89 0.42
N GLY A 247 -4.70 -2.94 0.09
CA GLY A 247 -5.23 -4.05 -0.69
C GLY A 247 -4.55 -4.14 -2.07
N SER A 248 -4.35 -5.34 -2.62
CA SER A 248 -3.68 -5.47 -3.93
C SER A 248 -4.40 -4.71 -5.05
N ALA A 249 -5.74 -4.73 -5.06
CA ALA A 249 -6.53 -3.98 -6.03
C ALA A 249 -6.41 -2.45 -5.81
N GLU A 250 -6.42 -2.01 -4.55
CA GLU A 250 -6.24 -0.62 -4.15
C GLU A 250 -4.87 -0.09 -4.57
N ALA A 251 -3.80 -0.85 -4.31
CA ALA A 251 -2.44 -0.51 -4.69
C ALA A 251 -2.28 -0.38 -6.22
N LEU A 252 -2.88 -1.30 -6.99
CA LEU A 252 -2.85 -1.26 -8.45
C LEU A 252 -3.62 -0.05 -9.00
N GLU A 253 -4.80 0.22 -8.46
CA GLU A 253 -5.62 1.35 -8.90
C GLU A 253 -4.95 2.69 -8.58
N ARG A 254 -4.39 2.81 -7.37
CA ARG A 254 -3.60 3.96 -6.96
C ARG A 254 -2.39 4.17 -7.89
N GLY A 255 -1.63 3.11 -8.18
CA GLY A 255 -0.49 3.19 -9.09
C GLY A 255 -0.88 3.66 -10.51
N ARG A 256 -2.02 3.19 -11.04
CA ARG A 256 -2.55 3.64 -12.33
C ARG A 256 -2.94 5.13 -12.30
N ALA A 257 -3.63 5.56 -11.25
CA ALA A 257 -4.07 6.95 -11.11
C ALA A 257 -2.91 7.94 -10.95
N GLU A 258 -1.82 7.52 -10.30
CA GLU A 258 -0.68 8.39 -9.97
C GLU A 258 0.34 8.55 -11.11
N ALA A 259 0.35 7.67 -12.12
CA ALA A 259 1.40 7.63 -13.15
C ALA A 259 1.67 9.01 -13.83
N VAL A 260 0.63 9.70 -14.28
CA VAL A 260 0.76 11.03 -14.91
C VAL A 260 1.00 12.13 -13.87
N LEU A 261 0.60 11.89 -12.62
CA LEU A 261 0.75 12.83 -11.51
C LEU A 261 2.17 12.84 -10.95
N LEU A 262 2.95 11.76 -11.12
CA LEU A 262 4.37 11.68 -10.75
C LEU A 262 5.27 12.57 -11.61
N ARG A 263 4.95 12.69 -12.92
CA ARG A 263 5.80 13.40 -13.86
C ARG A 263 5.99 14.88 -13.46
N ARG A 264 7.26 15.27 -13.31
CA ARG A 264 7.73 16.64 -13.04
C ARG A 264 8.66 17.12 -14.16
N SER A 265 8.82 18.43 -14.30
CA SER A 265 9.85 19.01 -15.15
C SER A 265 11.08 19.28 -14.28
N VAL A 266 11.84 18.21 -14.01
CA VAL A 266 12.96 18.18 -13.05
C VAL A 266 14.13 19.01 -13.58
N ARG A 267 14.69 19.89 -12.74
CA ARG A 267 15.76 20.83 -13.14
C ARG A 267 17.12 20.54 -12.52
N GLN A 268 17.18 19.64 -11.54
CA GLN A 268 18.38 19.25 -10.82
C GLN A 268 18.40 17.72 -10.71
N PHE A 269 19.56 17.13 -10.98
CA PHE A 269 19.75 15.69 -11.01
C PHE A 269 20.92 15.32 -10.09
N SER A 270 20.86 14.13 -9.51
CA SER A 270 22.00 13.53 -8.80
C SER A 270 23.03 13.00 -9.80
N ASP A 271 24.23 12.70 -9.31
CA ASP A 271 25.32 12.08 -10.08
C ASP A 271 25.11 10.58 -10.36
N THR A 272 23.99 10.01 -9.89
CA THR A 272 23.66 8.59 -10.11
C THR A 272 23.44 8.32 -11.60
N PRO A 273 24.19 7.38 -12.21
CA PRO A 273 24.01 7.06 -13.62
C PRO A 273 22.64 6.41 -13.86
N VAL A 274 21.98 6.77 -14.96
CA VAL A 274 20.71 6.15 -15.36
C VAL A 274 21.02 4.86 -16.13
N ASP A 275 20.35 3.76 -15.76
CA ASP A 275 20.50 2.49 -16.47
C ASP A 275 20.10 2.64 -17.96
N PRO A 276 21.01 2.34 -18.92
CA PRO A 276 20.70 2.33 -20.33
C PRO A 276 19.47 1.50 -20.73
N GLU A 277 19.21 0.39 -20.04
CA GLU A 277 18.07 -0.47 -20.37
C GLU A 277 16.74 0.14 -19.93
N LEU A 278 16.73 0.86 -18.80
CA LEU A 278 15.58 1.66 -18.37
C LEU A 278 15.23 2.70 -19.44
N ILE A 279 16.22 3.39 -20.01
CA ILE A 279 15.98 4.39 -21.07
C ILE A 279 15.39 3.72 -22.32
N ARG A 280 15.93 2.58 -22.75
CA ARG A 280 15.39 1.85 -23.92
C ARG A 280 13.95 1.39 -23.68
N SER A 281 13.68 0.84 -22.49
CA SER A 281 12.33 0.42 -22.09
C SER A 281 11.35 1.60 -22.08
N ALA A 282 11.75 2.73 -21.49
CA ALA A 282 10.94 3.94 -21.45
C ALA A 282 10.66 4.52 -22.85
N VAL A 283 11.63 4.47 -23.76
CA VAL A 283 11.43 4.81 -25.18
C VAL A 283 10.46 3.83 -25.85
N GLY A 284 10.55 2.54 -25.55
CA GLY A 284 9.59 1.53 -26.03
C GLY A 284 8.15 1.85 -25.60
N VAL A 285 7.95 2.23 -24.34
CA VAL A 285 6.64 2.70 -23.82
C VAL A 285 6.22 4.00 -24.52
N ALA A 286 7.12 4.96 -24.71
CA ALA A 286 6.81 6.22 -25.37
C ALA A 286 6.30 6.02 -26.82
N LEU A 287 6.82 5.03 -27.52
CA LEU A 287 6.44 4.69 -28.89
C LEU A 287 5.09 3.99 -29.00
N THR A 288 4.41 3.67 -27.89
CA THR A 288 2.99 3.25 -27.91
C THR A 288 2.02 4.43 -28.05
N ALA A 289 2.53 5.68 -28.06
CA ALA A 289 1.73 6.86 -28.33
C ALA A 289 1.04 6.77 -29.70
N PRO A 290 -0.14 7.40 -29.86
CA PRO A 290 -0.88 7.34 -31.12
C PRO A 290 -0.08 8.00 -32.26
N ALA A 291 -0.10 7.35 -33.41
CA ALA A 291 0.43 7.89 -34.67
C ALA A 291 -0.65 7.78 -35.76
N PRO A 292 -0.67 8.72 -36.74
CA PRO A 292 -1.57 8.63 -37.89
C PRO A 292 -1.39 7.32 -38.67
N HIS A 293 -2.48 6.85 -39.29
CA HIS A 293 -2.57 5.63 -40.13
C HIS A 293 -1.25 5.11 -40.71
N HIS A 294 -0.74 4.00 -40.17
CA HIS A 294 0.47 3.29 -40.63
C HIS A 294 1.77 4.13 -40.69
N THR A 295 1.80 5.33 -40.10
CA THR A 295 2.98 6.21 -40.06
C THR A 295 3.84 5.95 -38.83
N ARG A 296 5.11 6.38 -38.87
CA ARG A 296 6.03 6.31 -37.72
C ARG A 296 6.81 7.62 -37.58
N PRO A 297 6.13 8.73 -37.22
CA PRO A 297 6.72 10.07 -37.28
C PRO A 297 7.82 10.31 -36.22
N VAL A 298 7.89 9.47 -35.18
CA VAL A 298 8.74 9.72 -34.00
C VAL A 298 10.10 9.05 -34.15
N ARG A 299 11.16 9.80 -33.90
CA ARG A 299 12.51 9.25 -33.61
C ARG A 299 13.05 9.88 -32.33
N PHE A 300 13.50 9.06 -31.39
CA PHE A 300 14.23 9.53 -30.21
C PHE A 300 15.73 9.33 -30.45
N VAL A 301 16.47 10.44 -30.56
CA VAL A 301 17.93 10.41 -30.79
C VAL A 301 18.63 10.62 -29.45
N TRP A 302 19.27 9.57 -28.95
CA TRP A 302 19.99 9.59 -27.68
C TRP A 302 21.45 10.01 -27.87
N LEU A 303 21.84 11.13 -27.26
CA LEU A 303 23.17 11.73 -27.37
C LEU A 303 24.21 11.02 -26.50
N ARG A 304 24.67 9.86 -26.99
CA ARG A 304 25.62 8.98 -26.29
C ARG A 304 27.08 9.11 -26.70
N ARG A 305 27.34 9.63 -27.90
CA ARG A 305 28.71 9.69 -28.43
C ARG A 305 29.47 10.82 -27.76
N ASP A 306 30.69 10.54 -27.33
CA ASP A 306 31.54 11.50 -26.65
C ASP A 306 31.70 12.80 -27.43
N GLY A 307 31.55 13.93 -26.74
CA GLY A 307 31.66 15.28 -27.28
C GLY A 307 30.54 15.72 -28.24
N VAL A 308 29.64 14.83 -28.71
CA VAL A 308 28.53 15.24 -29.60
C VAL A 308 27.57 16.20 -28.89
N ARG A 309 27.22 15.88 -27.63
CA ARG A 309 26.34 16.72 -26.80
C ARG A 309 26.93 18.11 -26.62
N GLU A 310 28.19 18.21 -26.21
CA GLU A 310 28.86 19.47 -25.97
C GLU A 310 28.98 20.32 -27.23
N ARG A 311 29.40 19.73 -28.37
CA ARG A 311 29.47 20.45 -29.65
C ARG A 311 28.13 21.02 -30.08
N LEU A 312 27.06 20.22 -29.98
CA LEU A 312 25.71 20.64 -30.33
C LEU A 312 25.25 21.81 -29.45
N LEU A 313 25.34 21.64 -28.13
CA LEU A 313 24.82 22.63 -27.19
C LEU A 313 25.61 23.94 -27.24
N THR A 314 26.92 23.88 -27.46
CA THR A 314 27.77 25.08 -27.66
C THR A 314 27.37 25.82 -28.93
N ALA A 315 27.25 25.13 -30.08
CA ALA A 315 26.82 25.76 -31.33
C ALA A 315 25.43 26.40 -31.23
N MET A 316 24.49 25.73 -30.53
CA MET A 316 23.17 26.28 -30.25
C MET A 316 23.23 27.51 -29.33
N ALA A 317 24.08 27.49 -28.30
CA ALA A 317 24.26 28.62 -27.40
C ALA A 317 24.84 29.83 -28.12
N ASP A 318 25.79 29.64 -29.04
CA ASP A 318 26.38 30.70 -29.84
C ASP A 318 25.36 31.33 -30.79
N LYS A 319 24.54 30.51 -31.48
CA LYS A 319 23.42 31.00 -32.28
C LYS A 319 22.44 31.80 -31.42
N TRP A 320 22.04 31.26 -30.26
CA TRP A 320 21.09 31.94 -29.39
C TRP A 320 21.64 33.27 -28.85
N ARG A 321 22.94 33.33 -28.54
CA ARG A 321 23.62 34.57 -28.13
C ARG A 321 23.60 35.59 -29.26
N ALA A 322 23.87 35.18 -30.50
CA ALA A 322 23.78 36.05 -31.67
C ALA A 322 22.36 36.59 -31.87
N ASP A 323 21.35 35.73 -31.82
CA ASP A 323 19.93 36.11 -31.97
C ASP A 323 19.52 37.13 -30.89
N LEU A 324 19.82 36.87 -29.61
CA LEU A 324 19.48 37.80 -28.52
C LEU A 324 20.24 39.13 -28.58
N THR A 325 21.47 39.11 -29.08
CA THR A 325 22.26 40.33 -29.29
C THR A 325 21.67 41.16 -30.43
N ALA A 326 21.24 40.51 -31.51
CA ALA A 326 20.53 41.16 -32.62
C ALA A 326 19.20 41.78 -32.19
N ASP A 327 18.51 41.18 -31.21
CA ASP A 327 17.31 41.74 -30.56
C ASP A 327 17.62 42.96 -29.67
N GLY A 328 18.90 43.35 -29.52
CA GLY A 328 19.32 44.49 -28.71
C GLY A 328 19.33 44.25 -27.21
N LEU A 329 19.33 42.98 -26.75
CA LEU A 329 19.44 42.69 -25.32
C LEU A 329 20.85 43.05 -24.79
N PRO A 330 20.94 43.63 -23.59
CA PRO A 330 22.24 43.92 -22.98
C PRO A 330 22.97 42.63 -22.57
N PRO A 331 24.33 42.61 -22.57
CA PRO A 331 25.12 41.38 -22.41
C PRO A 331 24.80 40.55 -21.16
N ASP A 332 24.53 41.20 -20.02
CA ASP A 332 24.18 40.54 -18.77
C ASP A 332 22.83 39.79 -18.84
N ARG A 333 21.89 40.28 -19.64
CA ARG A 333 20.58 39.64 -19.88
C ARG A 333 20.70 38.50 -20.88
N VAL A 334 21.61 38.61 -21.85
CA VAL A 334 21.93 37.54 -22.80
C VAL A 334 22.50 36.35 -22.03
N GLU A 335 23.56 36.53 -21.25
CA GLU A 335 24.17 35.41 -20.50
C GLU A 335 23.20 34.77 -19.49
N ARG A 336 22.33 35.55 -18.83
CA ARG A 336 21.26 35.01 -17.97
C ARG A 336 20.25 34.14 -18.72
N ARG A 337 19.97 34.43 -19.99
CA ARG A 337 19.10 33.58 -20.83
C ARG A 337 19.84 32.32 -21.26
N ILE A 338 21.09 32.44 -21.72
CA ILE A 338 21.94 31.31 -22.11
C ILE A 338 22.09 30.31 -20.95
N ALA A 339 22.28 30.81 -19.72
CA ALA A 339 22.39 29.97 -18.51
C ALA A 339 21.17 29.05 -18.27
N ARG A 340 19.99 29.38 -18.80
CA ARG A 340 18.79 28.50 -18.69
C ARG A 340 18.92 27.21 -19.50
N GLY A 341 19.78 27.20 -20.53
CA GLY A 341 20.09 26.02 -21.34
C GLY A 341 21.07 25.05 -20.67
N ARG A 342 21.71 25.47 -19.56
CA ARG A 342 22.75 24.72 -18.86
C ARG A 342 22.28 23.33 -18.40
N ILE A 343 20.99 23.17 -18.11
CA ILE A 343 20.39 21.87 -17.78
C ILE A 343 20.72 20.77 -18.78
N LEU A 344 20.80 21.06 -20.09
CA LEU A 344 21.12 20.04 -21.09
C LEU A 344 22.60 19.66 -21.10
N PHE A 345 23.47 20.53 -20.59
CA PHE A 345 24.89 20.20 -20.38
C PHE A 345 25.05 19.34 -19.13
N ASP A 346 24.40 19.72 -18.04
CA ASP A 346 24.58 19.12 -16.72
C ASP A 346 23.78 17.81 -16.54
N ALA A 347 22.75 17.57 -17.35
CA ALA A 347 21.94 16.35 -17.24
C ALA A 347 22.77 15.09 -17.51
N PRO A 348 22.59 14.00 -16.72
CA PRO A 348 23.23 12.72 -17.01
C PRO A 348 22.98 12.26 -18.45
N GLU A 349 21.72 12.29 -18.87
CA GLU A 349 21.32 11.82 -20.20
C GLU A 349 20.50 12.85 -20.97
N VAL A 350 20.68 12.88 -22.29
CA VAL A 350 19.97 13.79 -23.20
C VAL A 350 19.44 13.04 -24.41
N ILE A 351 18.12 13.14 -24.62
CA ILE A 351 17.42 12.64 -25.80
C ILE A 351 16.80 13.81 -26.57
N ILE A 352 16.94 13.82 -27.89
CA ILE A 352 16.27 14.76 -28.77
C ILE A 352 15.15 14.02 -29.52
N PRO A 353 13.87 14.37 -29.30
CA PRO A 353 12.78 13.90 -30.14
C PRO A 353 12.83 14.58 -31.52
N PHE A 354 12.65 13.80 -32.57
CA PHE A 354 12.54 14.27 -33.95
C PHE A 354 11.20 13.84 -34.56
N CYS A 355 10.68 14.72 -35.40
CA CYS A 355 9.64 14.42 -36.37
C CYS A 355 10.29 14.07 -37.71
N VAL A 356 9.93 12.92 -38.28
CA VAL A 356 10.38 12.46 -39.61
C VAL A 356 9.17 12.14 -40.50
N PRO A 357 9.25 12.32 -41.83
CA PRO A 357 8.12 12.10 -42.74
C PRO A 357 7.91 10.60 -43.08
N ASP A 358 8.14 9.69 -42.13
CA ASP A 358 7.97 8.24 -42.35
C ASP A 358 6.49 7.88 -42.44
N GLY A 359 6.07 7.52 -43.66
CA GLY A 359 4.67 7.26 -44.02
C GLY A 359 3.87 8.52 -44.33
N ALA A 360 4.51 9.68 -44.48
CA ALA A 360 3.83 10.90 -44.91
C ALA A 360 3.31 10.76 -46.34
N HIS A 361 2.17 11.38 -46.61
CA HIS A 361 1.62 11.52 -47.95
C HIS A 361 2.29 12.67 -48.68
N ASP A 362 2.44 12.52 -50.00
CA ASP A 362 2.88 13.62 -50.84
C ASP A 362 1.65 14.36 -51.38
N TYR A 363 1.41 15.56 -50.85
CA TYR A 363 0.30 16.42 -51.28
C TYR A 363 0.79 17.52 -52.22
N PRO A 364 0.10 17.74 -53.36
CA PRO A 364 0.48 18.78 -54.32
C PRO A 364 0.16 20.20 -53.86
N ASP A 365 -0.63 20.38 -52.79
CA ASP A 365 -1.00 21.70 -52.25
C ASP A 365 -0.44 21.93 -50.85
N GLU A 366 0.05 23.14 -50.64
CA GLU A 366 0.69 23.60 -49.40
C GLU A 366 -0.22 23.43 -48.16
N ARG A 367 -1.53 23.62 -48.33
CA ARG A 367 -2.50 23.50 -47.24
C ARG A 367 -2.52 22.10 -46.64
N ARG A 368 -2.59 21.05 -47.46
CA ARG A 368 -2.59 19.66 -46.96
C ARG A 368 -1.22 19.24 -46.44
N SER A 369 -0.12 19.66 -47.09
CA SER A 369 1.24 19.39 -46.60
C SER A 369 1.49 20.02 -45.23
N ALA A 370 1.00 21.25 -44.99
CA ALA A 370 1.07 21.91 -43.69
C ALA A 370 0.22 21.20 -42.62
N ALA A 371 -0.98 20.74 -42.99
CA ALA A 371 -1.84 19.98 -42.09
C ALA A 371 -1.19 18.65 -41.68
N GLU A 372 -0.57 17.93 -42.62
CA GLU A 372 0.15 16.69 -42.32
C GLU A 372 1.37 16.91 -41.42
N SER A 373 2.19 17.94 -41.70
CA SER A 373 3.31 18.29 -40.82
C SER A 373 2.84 18.65 -39.41
N THR A 374 1.68 19.31 -39.28
CA THR A 374 1.08 19.63 -37.98
C THR A 374 0.64 18.35 -37.25
N MET A 375 -0.06 17.46 -37.96
CA MET A 375 -0.52 16.17 -37.43
C MET A 375 0.66 15.32 -36.92
N PHE A 376 1.76 15.26 -37.67
CA PHE A 376 2.97 14.54 -37.26
C PHE A 376 3.62 15.19 -36.03
N THR A 377 3.64 16.52 -35.96
CA THR A 377 4.17 17.26 -34.80
C THR A 377 3.38 16.95 -33.52
N VAL A 378 2.04 16.87 -33.61
CA VAL A 378 1.17 16.49 -32.50
C VAL A 378 1.47 15.06 -32.03
N ALA A 379 1.66 14.12 -32.97
CA ALA A 379 2.02 12.74 -32.63
C ALA A 379 3.35 12.64 -31.87
N VAL A 380 4.38 13.41 -32.30
CA VAL A 380 5.65 13.47 -31.56
C VAL A 380 5.47 14.09 -30.18
N GLY A 381 4.66 15.14 -30.04
CA GLY A 381 4.33 15.72 -28.73
C GLY A 381 3.69 14.71 -27.77
N ALA A 382 2.78 13.86 -28.27
CA ALA A 382 2.19 12.76 -27.50
C ALA A 382 3.23 11.73 -27.06
N ALA A 383 4.15 11.32 -27.96
CA ALA A 383 5.24 10.41 -27.64
C ALA A 383 6.23 11.00 -26.63
N VAL A 384 6.55 12.30 -26.74
CA VAL A 384 7.38 13.02 -25.75
C VAL A 384 6.73 12.91 -24.37
N GLN A 385 5.44 13.22 -24.24
CA GLN A 385 4.74 13.06 -22.96
C GLN A 385 4.77 11.62 -22.45
N GLY A 386 4.60 10.62 -23.35
CA GLY A 386 4.74 9.20 -23.01
C GLY A 386 6.11 8.86 -22.42
N LEU A 387 7.20 9.36 -23.01
CA LEU A 387 8.56 9.16 -22.49
C LEU A 387 8.73 9.78 -21.10
N LEU A 388 8.27 11.03 -20.91
CA LEU A 388 8.40 11.72 -19.62
C LEU A 388 7.65 10.97 -18.50
N VAL A 389 6.47 10.42 -18.80
CA VAL A 389 5.67 9.63 -17.84
C VAL A 389 6.34 8.27 -17.57
N ALA A 390 6.81 7.57 -18.60
CA ALA A 390 7.48 6.27 -18.45
C ALA A 390 8.73 6.37 -17.56
N LEU A 391 9.53 7.43 -17.74
CA LEU A 391 10.68 7.73 -16.88
C LEU A 391 10.24 7.99 -15.43
N ALA A 392 9.21 8.82 -15.24
CA ALA A 392 8.71 9.15 -13.90
C ALA A 392 8.19 7.94 -13.13
N THR A 393 7.49 7.02 -13.80
CA THR A 393 7.01 5.76 -13.19
C THR A 393 8.14 4.80 -12.81
N ALA A 394 9.33 5.00 -13.35
CA ALA A 394 10.55 4.26 -13.00
C ALA A 394 11.45 5.05 -12.01
N GLY A 395 10.94 6.12 -11.41
CA GLY A 395 11.69 6.98 -10.47
C GLY A 395 12.71 7.91 -11.13
N VAL A 396 12.73 8.01 -12.46
CA VAL A 396 13.67 8.85 -13.21
C VAL A 396 13.03 10.19 -13.56
N GLY A 397 13.70 11.26 -13.18
CA GLY A 397 13.30 12.63 -13.50
C GLY A 397 13.59 12.99 -14.95
N SER A 398 12.80 13.90 -15.51
CA SER A 398 13.04 14.42 -16.85
C SER A 398 12.57 15.86 -17.02
N CYS A 399 13.10 16.55 -18.03
CA CYS A 399 12.61 17.88 -18.42
C CYS A 399 12.75 18.08 -19.94
N TRP A 400 11.62 18.26 -20.60
CA TRP A 400 11.58 18.72 -21.99
C TRP A 400 11.80 20.23 -22.08
N ILE A 401 12.67 20.64 -22.99
CA ILE A 401 13.00 22.04 -23.30
C ILE A 401 12.92 22.22 -24.82
N GLY A 402 12.20 23.24 -25.31
CA GLY A 402 12.02 23.49 -26.74
C GLY A 402 13.27 24.03 -27.48
N SER A 403 14.48 23.88 -26.94
CA SER A 403 15.68 24.59 -27.40
C SER A 403 16.08 24.27 -28.85
N THR A 404 16.08 23.01 -29.26
CA THR A 404 16.51 22.57 -30.60
C THR A 404 15.57 23.03 -31.73
N ILE A 405 14.32 23.39 -31.41
CA ILE A 405 13.35 23.94 -32.38
C ILE A 405 13.83 25.27 -32.96
N PHE A 406 14.61 26.04 -32.20
CA PHE A 406 15.16 27.35 -32.61
C PHE A 406 16.50 27.24 -33.35
N ALA A 407 17.07 26.05 -33.47
CA ALA A 407 18.31 25.79 -34.20
C ALA A 407 18.26 24.46 -34.97
N PRO A 408 17.26 24.24 -35.85
CA PRO A 408 17.03 22.94 -36.46
C PRO A 408 18.13 22.55 -37.46
N GLU A 409 18.68 23.51 -38.21
CA GLU A 409 19.80 23.29 -39.15
C GLU A 409 21.05 22.86 -38.41
N ILE A 410 21.47 23.64 -37.40
CA ILE A 410 22.62 23.31 -36.53
C ILE A 410 22.45 21.92 -35.92
N THR A 411 21.25 21.61 -35.43
CA THR A 411 20.96 20.32 -34.81
C THR A 411 21.15 19.16 -35.80
N ARG A 412 20.65 19.27 -37.03
CA ARG A 412 20.84 18.24 -38.06
C ARG A 412 22.29 18.13 -38.50
N GLU A 413 22.95 19.25 -38.76
CA GLU A 413 24.34 19.28 -39.25
C GLU A 413 25.31 18.66 -38.24
N VAL A 414 25.22 19.04 -36.97
CA VAL A 414 26.10 18.50 -35.91
C VAL A 414 25.87 17.01 -35.69
N LEU A 415 24.63 16.54 -35.84
CA LEU A 415 24.27 15.13 -35.65
C LEU A 415 24.42 14.27 -36.91
N GLY A 416 24.67 14.87 -38.07
CA GLY A 416 24.75 14.18 -39.37
C GLY A 416 23.43 13.53 -39.76
N LEU A 417 22.30 14.24 -39.56
CA LEU A 417 20.95 13.76 -39.85
C LEU A 417 20.39 14.36 -41.15
N GLU A 418 19.41 13.67 -41.73
CA GLU A 418 18.77 14.08 -42.99
C GLU A 418 18.06 15.44 -42.88
N PRO A 419 18.00 16.25 -43.97
CA PRO A 419 17.42 17.59 -43.95
C PRO A 419 15.95 17.67 -43.51
N ASP A 420 15.19 16.59 -43.73
CA ASP A 420 13.77 16.49 -43.41
C ASP A 420 13.49 16.06 -41.95
N TRP A 421 14.53 15.76 -41.15
CA TRP A 421 14.41 15.49 -39.72
C TRP A 421 14.24 16.81 -38.95
N LYS A 422 13.07 16.98 -38.32
CA LYS A 422 12.73 18.19 -37.57
C LYS A 422 12.90 17.94 -36.07
N PRO A 423 13.89 18.54 -35.38
CA PRO A 423 14.03 18.39 -33.93
C PRO A 423 12.90 19.13 -33.20
N LEU A 424 12.35 18.50 -32.16
CA LEU A 424 11.20 18.98 -31.38
C LEU A 424 11.52 19.15 -29.89
N GLY A 425 12.69 19.72 -29.60
CA GLY A 425 13.19 19.99 -28.25
C GLY A 425 14.33 19.06 -27.81
N GLY A 426 14.77 19.21 -26.57
CA GLY A 426 15.72 18.32 -25.89
C GLY A 426 15.15 17.89 -24.55
N ILE A 427 15.37 16.64 -24.18
CA ILE A 427 14.88 16.03 -22.95
C ILE A 427 16.09 15.69 -22.08
N ALA A 428 16.26 16.47 -21.01
CA ALA A 428 17.20 16.15 -19.93
C ALA A 428 16.62 15.01 -19.08
N ILE A 429 17.44 14.01 -18.73
CA ILE A 429 17.05 12.80 -18.01
C ILE A 429 18.08 12.51 -16.91
N GLY A 430 17.59 12.19 -15.71
CA GLY A 430 18.44 11.84 -14.56
C GLY A 430 17.61 11.56 -13.31
N TYR A 431 18.21 10.93 -12.31
CA TYR A 431 17.57 10.79 -11.00
C TYR A 431 17.45 12.17 -10.33
N PRO A 432 16.25 12.57 -9.87
CA PRO A 432 16.07 13.86 -9.21
C PRO A 432 16.79 13.87 -7.85
N THR A 433 17.17 15.06 -7.38
CA THR A 433 17.73 15.24 -6.03
C THR A 433 16.69 15.13 -4.91
N GLU A 434 15.41 15.25 -5.27
CA GLU A 434 14.26 15.08 -4.39
C GLU A 434 13.34 13.99 -4.97
N GLU A 435 12.70 13.20 -4.10
CA GLU A 435 11.81 12.11 -4.52
C GLU A 435 10.60 12.64 -5.33
N LEU A 436 10.22 11.91 -6.38
CA LEU A 436 9.05 12.25 -7.18
C LEU A 436 7.77 11.89 -6.40
N THR A 437 6.98 12.89 -6.07
CA THR A 437 5.68 12.72 -5.44
C THR A 437 4.53 13.01 -6.41
N PRO A 438 3.40 12.29 -6.37
CA PRO A 438 2.22 12.61 -7.17
C PRO A 438 1.70 14.03 -6.85
N ARG A 439 1.31 14.81 -7.87
CA ARG A 439 0.60 16.09 -7.67
C ARG A 439 -0.89 15.88 -7.44
N ALA A 440 -1.51 16.82 -6.74
CA ALA A 440 -2.96 16.96 -6.80
C ALA A 440 -3.41 17.31 -8.24
N PRO A 441 -4.50 16.71 -8.75
CA PRO A 441 -5.16 17.16 -9.97
C PRO A 441 -5.55 18.64 -9.90
N ARG A 442 -5.60 19.31 -11.05
CA ARG A 442 -6.08 20.70 -11.14
C ARG A 442 -7.56 20.71 -11.51
N GLU A 443 -8.27 21.73 -11.05
CA GLU A 443 -9.62 22.03 -11.55
C GLU A 443 -9.57 22.33 -13.07
N PRO A 444 -10.47 21.75 -13.88
CA PRO A 444 -10.40 21.88 -15.34
C PRO A 444 -10.45 23.33 -15.85
N GLY A 445 -11.24 24.20 -15.21
CA GLY A 445 -11.36 25.62 -15.58
C GLY A 445 -11.59 25.82 -17.08
N THR A 446 -10.86 26.76 -17.70
CA THR A 446 -10.92 27.00 -19.15
C THR A 446 -10.23 25.92 -20.00
N GLY A 447 -9.65 24.89 -19.38
CA GLY A 447 -9.01 23.76 -20.06
C GLY A 447 -9.99 22.70 -20.57
N LEU A 448 -11.26 22.75 -20.15
CA LEU A 448 -12.35 21.89 -20.62
C LEU A 448 -13.48 22.77 -21.16
N ILE A 449 -13.99 22.41 -22.34
CA ILE A 449 -15.16 23.05 -22.94
C ILE A 449 -16.14 21.94 -23.30
N GLU A 450 -17.38 22.05 -22.83
CA GLU A 450 -18.49 21.15 -23.14
C GLU A 450 -19.46 21.89 -24.06
N LEU A 451 -19.72 21.33 -25.26
CA LEU A 451 -20.54 21.93 -26.30
C LEU A 451 -21.83 21.15 -26.53
#